data_AF-A0A9W4GQN6-F1
#
_entry.id   AF-A0A9W4GQN6-F1
#
_cell.length_a   1.000
_cell.length_b   1.000
_cell.length_c   1.000
_cell.angle_alpha   90.00
_cell.angle_beta   90.00
_cell.angle_gamma   90.00
#
_symmetry.space_group_name_H-M   'P 1'
#
loop_
_entity.id
_entity.type
_entity.pdbx_description
1 polymer ?
#
loop_
_entity_poly.entity_id
_entity_poly.type
_entity_poly.pdbx_seq_one_letter_code
_entity_poly.pdbx_strand_id
1 'polypeptide(L)' 'MGSVGTARLLISNGGEAALELTVEPWAETHQMLPKQTWAVVTHSPAAHGSWSGTLRGDEPFQVDHRPESVTVWVDGNCFL' A
#
# COMPACT_ATOMS: atom_id res chain seq x y z
N MET A 1 5.00 16.92 -14.59
CA MET A 1 3.55 16.70 -14.83
C MET A 1 3.19 15.43 -14.06
N GLY A 2 2.67 15.57 -12.83
CA GLY A 2 2.28 14.40 -12.04
C GLY A 2 1.11 13.71 -12.74
N SER A 3 1.20 12.41 -12.98
CA SER A 3 0.07 11.64 -13.51
C SER A 3 -1.07 11.78 -12.51
N VAL A 4 -2.14 12.45 -12.94
CA VAL A 4 -3.42 12.45 -12.21
C VAL A 4 -3.76 10.99 -11.93
N GLY A 5 -3.90 10.65 -10.65
CA GLY A 5 -4.27 9.30 -10.23
C GLY A 5 -3.13 8.33 -9.92
N THR A 6 -1.86 8.72 -9.76
CA THR A 6 -0.85 7.80 -9.19
C THR A 6 -0.58 8.14 -7.73
N ALA A 7 -0.65 7.15 -6.84
CA ALA A 7 -0.31 7.29 -5.42
C ALA A 7 0.78 6.30 -5.02
N ARG A 8 1.61 6.70 -4.06
CA ARG A 8 2.72 5.88 -3.55
C ARG A 8 2.74 5.92 -2.03
N LEU A 9 2.81 4.74 -1.42
CA LEU A 9 3.03 4.55 0.00
C LEU A 9 4.42 3.95 0.23
N LEU A 10 5.19 4.55 1.14
CA LEU A 10 6.47 4.00 1.59
C LEU A 10 6.28 3.34 2.95
N ILE A 11 6.72 2.09 3.05
CA ILE A 11 6.60 1.30 4.27
C ILE A 11 8.00 0.84 4.65
N SER A 12 8.45 1.27 5.82
CA SER A 12 9.78 0.99 6.32
C SER A 12 9.69 0.10 7.56
N ASN A 13 10.44 -1.00 7.58
CA ASN A 13 10.62 -1.78 8.79
C ASN A 13 11.72 -1.13 9.63
N GLY A 14 11.33 -0.30 10.60
CA GLY A 14 12.25 0.34 11.54
C GLY A 14 12.64 -0.54 12.75
N GLY A 15 12.10 -1.76 12.83
CA GLY A 15 12.38 -2.70 13.92
C GLY A 15 13.64 -3.53 13.69
N GLU A 16 13.93 -4.39 14.68
CA GLU A 16 15.09 -5.29 14.66
C GLU A 16 14.74 -6.71 14.17
N ALA A 17 13.46 -7.01 13.94
CA ALA A 17 12.97 -8.29 13.44
C ALA A 17 12.33 -8.15 12.05
N ALA A 18 12.28 -9.24 11.29
CA ALA A 18 11.56 -9.25 10.02
C ALA A 18 10.04 -9.13 10.27
N LEU A 19 9.36 -8.42 9.38
CA LEU A 19 7.91 -8.27 9.38
C LEU A 19 7.31 -8.93 8.13
N GLU A 20 6.07 -9.37 8.23
CA GLU A 20 5.28 -9.75 7.07
C GLU A 20 4.56 -8.52 6.50
N LEU A 21 4.66 -8.29 5.19
CA LEU A 21 3.88 -7.27 4.49
C LEU A 21 2.87 -7.98 3.58
N THR A 22 1.58 -7.76 3.79
CA THR A 22 0.52 -8.25 2.91
C THR A 22 -0.11 -7.09 2.15
N VAL A 23 -0.25 -7.24 0.83
CA VAL A 23 -0.90 -6.27 -0.06
C VAL A 23 -2.23 -6.86 -0.55
N GLU A 24 -3.31 -6.23 -0.12
CA GLU A 24 -4.69 -6.57 -0.47
C GLU A 24 -5.22 -5.63 -1.57
N PRO A 25 -6.12 -6.10 -2.47
CA PRO A 25 -6.86 -7.38 -2.42
C PRO A 25 -6.16 -8.59 -3.10
N TRP A 26 -4.90 -8.46 -3.51
CA TRP A 26 -4.20 -9.54 -4.23
C TRP A 26 -3.69 -10.67 -3.32
N ALA A 27 -3.84 -10.53 -1.99
CA ALA A 27 -3.26 -11.43 -0.99
C ALA A 27 -1.75 -11.67 -1.19
N GLU A 28 -1.04 -10.69 -1.75
CA GLU A 28 0.38 -10.82 -2.02
C GLU A 28 1.18 -10.55 -0.75
N THR A 29 2.06 -11.49 -0.40
CA THR A 29 2.77 -11.45 0.88
C THR A 29 4.27 -11.44 0.66
N HIS A 30 4.94 -10.49 1.31
CA HIS A 30 6.38 -10.32 1.24
C HIS A 30 7.00 -10.28 2.64
N GLN A 31 8.23 -10.75 2.75
CA GLN A 31 9.01 -10.55 3.95
C GLN A 31 9.74 -9.20 3.88
N MET A 32 9.59 -8.39 4.93
CA MET A 32 10.28 -7.13 5.15
C MET A 32 11.38 -7.30 6.19
N LEU A 33 12.63 -7.30 5.75
CA LEU A 33 13.79 -7.36 6.65
C LEU A 33 13.95 -6.05 7.44
N PRO A 34 14.65 -6.09 8.60
CA PRO A 34 15.01 -4.89 9.34
C PRO A 34 15.66 -3.83 8.44
N LYS A 35 15.23 -2.57 8.57
CA LYS A 35 15.67 -1.40 7.81
C LYS A 35 15.29 -1.42 6.32
N GLN A 36 14.59 -2.44 5.84
CA GLN A 36 14.09 -2.49 4.48
C GLN A 36 12.91 -1.53 4.32
N THR A 37 12.84 -0.88 3.15
CA THR A 37 11.70 -0.04 2.75
C THR A 37 11.09 -0.58 1.48
N TRP A 38 9.77 -0.77 1.48
CA TRP A 38 8.97 -1.10 0.32
C TRP A 38 8.18 0.11 -0.17
N ALA A 39 7.92 0.13 -1.46
CA ALA A 39 7.06 1.12 -2.08
C ALA A 39 5.86 0.40 -2.69
N VAL A 40 4.66 0.69 -2.17
CA VAL A 40 3.41 0.24 -2.77
C VAL A 40 2.90 1.36 -3.67
N VAL A 41 2.69 1.08 -4.95
CA VAL A 41 2.24 2.04 -5.95
C VAL A 41 0.89 1.61 -6.48
N THR A 42 -0.05 2.54 -6.52
CA THR A 42 -1.39 2.30 -7.06
C THR A 42 -1.78 3.39 -8.03
N HIS A 43 -2.60 3.01 -9.00
CA HIS A 43 -3.19 3.91 -9.98
C HIS A 43 -4.71 3.96 -9.79
N SER A 44 -5.23 5.17 -9.76
CA SER A 44 -6.65 5.47 -9.63
C SER A 44 -7.36 4.93 -10.87
N PRO A 45 -8.45 4.17 -10.66
CA PRO A 45 -9.24 3.67 -11.77
C PRO A 45 -10.08 4.79 -12.41
N ALA A 46 -10.21 5.96 -11.77
CA ALA A 46 -11.04 7.04 -12.26
C ALA A 46 -10.25 8.02 -13.15
N ALA A 47 -10.86 8.45 -14.26
CA ALA A 47 -10.27 9.42 -15.19
C ALA A 47 -9.92 10.78 -14.56
N HIS A 48 -10.48 11.09 -13.39
CA HIS A 48 -10.21 12.30 -12.61
C HIS A 48 -9.35 12.06 -11.37
N GLY A 49 -8.84 10.85 -11.15
CA GLY A 49 -7.96 10.52 -10.03
C GLY A 49 -8.65 10.26 -8.70
N SER A 50 -9.97 10.05 -8.67
CA SER A 50 -10.71 9.65 -7.45
C SER A 50 -10.58 8.16 -7.16
N TRP A 51 -10.70 7.80 -5.88
CA TRP A 51 -10.52 6.43 -5.40
C TRP A 51 -11.88 5.87 -4.97
N SER A 52 -12.62 5.27 -5.90
CA SER A 52 -13.91 4.65 -5.60
C SER A 52 -13.69 3.25 -5.00
N GLY A 53 -13.50 3.16 -3.68
CA GLY A 53 -13.28 1.86 -3.00
C GLY A 53 -13.24 1.91 -1.47
N THR A 54 -12.88 3.05 -0.88
CA THR A 54 -12.63 3.17 0.56
C THR A 54 -13.89 3.39 1.41
N LEU A 55 -13.86 2.89 2.65
CA LEU A 55 -14.74 3.32 3.75
C LEU A 55 -14.58 4.83 4.10
N ARG A 56 -13.47 5.44 3.68
CA ARG A 56 -13.16 6.88 3.70
C ARG A 56 -12.83 7.34 2.28
N GLY A 57 -13.87 7.68 1.52
CA GLY A 57 -13.96 7.76 0.05
C GLY A 57 -12.94 8.55 -0.79
N ASP A 58 -11.74 8.86 -0.30
CA ASP A 58 -10.69 9.57 -1.05
C ASP A 58 -9.25 9.08 -0.77
N GLU A 59 -9.04 8.07 0.09
CA GLU A 59 -7.69 7.58 0.39
C GLU A 59 -7.27 6.42 -0.57
N PRO A 60 -6.05 6.44 -1.16
CA PRO A 60 -5.56 5.37 -2.04
C PRO A 60 -5.09 4.11 -1.31
N PHE A 61 -4.87 4.22 0.01
CA PHE A 61 -4.36 3.13 0.83
C PHE A 61 -5.03 3.14 2.20
N GLN A 62 -5.29 1.95 2.73
CA GLN A 62 -5.54 1.73 4.14
C GLN A 62 -4.40 0.85 4.70
N VAL A 63 -3.92 1.16 5.90
CA VAL A 63 -2.81 0.42 6.53
C VAL A 63 -3.22 -0.03 7.92
N ASP A 64 -3.06 -1.33 8.21
CA ASP A 64 -3.17 -1.92 9.55
C ASP A 64 -1.78 -2.37 10.00
N HIS A 65 -1.43 -2.03 11.24
CA HIS A 65 -0.16 -2.37 11.84
C HIS A 65 -0.37 -3.36 12.98
N ARG A 66 0.33 -4.50 12.90
CA ARG A 66 0.41 -5.51 13.95
C ARG A 66 1.87 -5.67 14.39
N PRO A 67 2.13 -6.30 15.55
CA PRO A 67 3.49 -6.43 16.06
C PRO A 67 4.47 -7.10 15.09
N GLU A 68 4.00 -8.05 14.28
CA GLU A 68 4.84 -8.85 13.36
C GLU A 68 4.43 -8.70 11.88
N SER A 69 3.42 -7.87 11.59
CA SER A 69 2.91 -7.72 10.23
C SER A 69 2.35 -6.33 9.94
N VAL A 70 2.35 -5.98 8.65
CA VAL A 70 1.70 -4.80 8.09
C VAL A 70 0.79 -5.28 6.97
N THR A 71 -0.47 -4.85 7.00
CA THR A 71 -1.41 -5.11 5.90
C THR A 71 -1.76 -3.80 5.23
N VAL A 72 -1.61 -3.76 3.92
CA VAL A 72 -1.94 -2.60 3.07
C VAL A 72 -3.09 -3.00 2.19
N TRP A 73 -4.24 -2.36 2.34
CA TRP A 73 -5.29 -2.41 1.34
C TRP A 73 -5.05 -1.29 0.36
N VAL A 74 -5.06 -1.65 -0.91
CA VAL A 74 -4.92 -0.70 -2.00
C VAL A 74 -6.27 -0.52 -2.64
N ASP A 75 -6.70 0.73 -2.69
CA ASP A 75 -7.86 1.12 -3.46
C ASP A 75 -7.35 1.57 -4.83
N GLY A 76 -7.60 0.78 -5.87
CA GLY A 76 -7.13 1.04 -7.23
C GLY A 76 -6.50 -0.18 -7.90
N ASN A 77 -5.76 0.05 -8.99
CA ASN A 77 -5.03 -1.01 -9.69
C ASN A 77 -3.53 -0.93 -9.32
N CYS A 78 -3.00 -1.95 -8.65
CA CYS A 78 -1.57 -2.08 -8.40
C CYS A 78 -0.83 -2.70 -9.58
N PHE A 79 0.37 -2.17 -9.80
CA PHE A 79 1.47 -2.91 -10.41
C PHE A 79 2.61 -2.91 -9.38
N LEU A 80 3.05 -4.10 -8.97
CA LEU A 80 4.20 -4.28 -8.07
C LEU A 80 5.52 -4.17 -8.82
#